data_AF-G8RHM9-F1
#
_entry.id   AF-G8RHM9-F1
#
_cell.length_a   1.000
_cell.length_b   1.000
_cell.length_c   1.000
_cell.angle_alpha   90.00
_cell.angle_beta   90.00
_cell.angle_gamma   90.00
#
_symmetry.space_group_name_H-M   'P 1'
#
loop_
_entity.id
_entity.type
_entity.pdbx_description
1 polymer ?
#
loop_
_entity_poly.entity_id
_entity_poly.type
_entity_poly.pdbx_seq_one_letter_code
_entity_poly.pdbx_strand_id
1 'polypeptide(L)'
;MRTDMTTNDVEKRWHDPGAFRAASVYVASIIAVAGLAFILFLLIGRAVPLSALGTPIVLLVGAIAASIKTYKVWRAGGTWPIWQGAGWLVLTLMLVSLSIPEMAFSR
;
A
#
# COMPACT_ATOMS: atom_id res chain seq x y z
N MET A 1 -13.42 -42.54 -5.65
CA MET A 1 -13.39 -41.41 -4.70
C MET A 1 -13.45 -40.14 -5.54
N ARG A 2 -14.51 -39.33 -5.40
CA ARG A 2 -14.75 -38.11 -6.20
C ARG A 2 -14.51 -36.89 -5.31
N THR A 3 -13.44 -36.17 -5.59
CA THR A 3 -13.03 -34.86 -5.06
C THR A 3 -12.21 -34.29 -6.20
N ASP A 4 -12.55 -33.21 -6.89
CA ASP A 4 -12.92 -31.88 -6.41
C ASP A 4 -13.63 -31.09 -7.54
N MET A 5 -14.95 -31.07 -7.48
CA MET A 5 -15.76 -30.20 -8.34
C MET A 5 -15.81 -28.80 -7.72
N THR A 6 -15.27 -27.81 -8.44
CA THR A 6 -15.63 -26.37 -8.42
C THR A 6 -14.96 -25.41 -7.42
N THR A 7 -13.66 -25.51 -7.17
CA THR A 7 -12.92 -24.32 -6.70
C THR A 7 -12.06 -23.81 -7.85
N ASN A 8 -12.46 -22.71 -8.49
CA ASN A 8 -11.60 -21.97 -9.41
C ASN A 8 -10.57 -21.20 -8.58
N ASP A 9 -9.73 -21.95 -7.86
CA ASP A 9 -8.58 -21.39 -7.18
C ASP A 9 -7.60 -21.01 -8.28
N VAL A 10 -7.54 -19.72 -8.58
CA VAL A 10 -6.43 -19.15 -9.33
C VAL A 10 -5.17 -19.55 -8.56
N GLU A 11 -4.43 -20.53 -9.11
CA GLU A 11 -3.18 -21.02 -8.51
C GLU A 11 -2.40 -19.82 -7.99
N LYS A 12 -2.06 -19.86 -6.69
CA LYS A 12 -1.23 -18.85 -6.04
C LYS A 12 0.14 -18.89 -6.68
N ARG A 13 0.29 -18.20 -7.80
CA ARG A 13 1.57 -17.98 -8.44
C ARG A 13 2.31 -16.97 -7.58
N TRP A 14 3.44 -17.37 -7.05
CA TRP A 14 4.33 -16.52 -6.24
C TRP A 14 5.52 -16.01 -7.05
N HIS A 15 5.76 -16.62 -8.21
CA HIS A 15 6.97 -16.40 -8.98
C HIS A 15 6.65 -15.76 -10.33
N ASP A 16 6.78 -14.44 -10.37
CA ASP A 16 6.70 -13.61 -11.57
C ASP A 16 7.64 -12.41 -11.37
N PRO A 17 8.85 -12.45 -11.94
CA PRO A 17 9.84 -11.38 -11.78
C PRO A 17 9.36 -10.02 -12.30
N GLY A 18 8.52 -10.04 -13.36
CA GLY A 18 7.97 -8.82 -13.95
C GLY A 18 6.95 -8.16 -13.03
N ALA A 19 6.02 -8.94 -12.49
CA ALA A 19 5.06 -8.46 -11.50
C ALA A 19 5.75 -7.97 -10.22
N PHE A 20 6.80 -8.67 -9.76
CA PHE A 20 7.59 -8.24 -8.61
C PHE A 20 8.23 -6.87 -8.85
N ARG A 21 8.95 -6.68 -9.96
CA ARG A 21 9.56 -5.38 -10.29
C ARG A 21 8.53 -4.26 -10.39
N ALA A 22 7.38 -4.53 -11.02
CA ALA A 22 6.30 -3.55 -11.13
C ALA A 22 5.74 -3.16 -9.75
N ALA A 23 5.52 -4.15 -8.87
CA ALA A 23 5.06 -3.91 -7.50
C ALA A 23 6.12 -3.14 -6.68
N SER A 24 7.40 -3.47 -6.81
CA SER A 24 8.49 -2.74 -6.14
C SER A 24 8.57 -1.28 -6.57
N VAL A 25 8.50 -1.00 -7.88
CA VAL A 25 8.50 0.38 -8.41
C VAL A 25 7.27 1.14 -7.92
N TYR A 26 6.10 0.49 -7.91
CA TYR A 26 4.87 1.08 -7.37
C TYR A 26 5.03 1.47 -5.90
N VAL A 27 5.48 0.54 -5.05
CA VAL A 27 5.68 0.79 -3.61
C VAL A 27 6.70 1.90 -3.40
N ALA A 28 7.84 1.86 -4.08
CA ALA A 28 8.88 2.88 -3.99
C ALA A 28 8.34 4.27 -4.37
N SER A 29 7.48 4.35 -5.39
CA SER A 29 6.85 5.60 -5.81
C SER A 29 5.91 6.15 -4.74
N ILE A 30 5.07 5.29 -4.15
CA ILE A 30 4.16 5.70 -3.06
C ILE A 30 4.96 6.16 -1.83
N ILE A 31 6.02 5.44 -1.46
CA ILE A 31 6.91 5.83 -0.34
C ILE A 31 7.57 7.18 -0.62
N ALA A 32 8.05 7.42 -1.85
CA ALA A 32 8.66 8.70 -2.22
C ALA A 32 7.68 9.87 -2.09
N VAL A 33 6.44 9.70 -2.56
CA VAL A 33 5.39 10.74 -2.44
C VAL A 33 4.99 10.95 -0.97
N ALA A 34 4.85 9.87 -0.19
CA ALA A 34 4.56 9.97 1.24
C ALA A 34 5.69 10.66 2.01
N GLY A 35 6.95 10.36 1.67
CA GLY A 35 8.13 11.02 2.22
C GLY A 35 8.15 12.51 1.89
N LEU A 36 7.80 12.90 0.67
CA LEU A 36 7.66 14.30 0.28
C LEU A 36 6.57 15.01 1.09
N ALA A 37 5.39 14.40 1.22
CA ALA A 37 4.30 14.93 2.05
C ALA A 37 4.74 15.12 3.51
N PHE A 38 5.50 14.16 4.05
CA PHE A 38 6.04 14.23 5.40
C PHE A 38 7.08 15.36 5.56
N ILE A 39 8.00 15.52 4.60
CA ILE A 39 8.99 16.61 4.61
C ILE A 39 8.28 17.97 4.57
N LEU A 40 7.27 18.13 3.72
CA LEU A 40 6.48 19.37 3.65
C LEU A 40 5.79 19.69 4.98
N PHE A 41 5.24 18.67 5.66
CA PHE A 41 4.69 18.83 7.01
C PHE A 41 5.73 19.39 7.99
N LEU A 42 6.95 18.82 8.03
CA LEU A 42 8.01 19.25 8.93
C LEU A 42 8.50 20.69 8.63
N LEU A 43 8.59 21.05 7.35
CA LEU A 43 9.13 22.35 6.92
C LEU A 43 8.15 23.49 7.15
N ILE A 44 6.87 23.32 6.75
CA ILE A 44 5.90 24.42 6.66
C ILE A 44 4.53 24.09 7.28
N GLY A 45 4.20 22.81 7.48
CA GLY A 45 2.87 22.37 7.94
C GLY A 45 2.64 22.47 9.44
N ARG A 46 3.69 22.63 10.26
CA ARG A 46 3.60 22.61 11.73
C ARG A 46 2.62 23.61 12.37
N ALA A 47 2.21 24.66 11.65
CA ALA A 47 1.22 25.64 12.11
C ALA A 47 -0.23 25.16 11.94
N VAL A 48 -0.49 24.12 11.13
CA VAL A 48 -1.82 23.61 10.81
C VAL A 48 -1.87 22.12 11.19
N PRO A 49 -2.52 21.74 12.30
CA PRO A 49 -2.52 20.36 12.80
C PRO A 49 -3.00 19.31 11.77
N LEU A 50 -3.97 19.68 10.93
CA LEU A 50 -4.51 18.83 9.86
C LEU A 50 -3.47 18.43 8.80
N SER A 51 -2.39 19.21 8.62
CA SER A 51 -1.36 18.89 7.61
C SER A 51 -0.59 17.60 7.93
N ALA A 52 -0.59 17.16 9.20
CA ALA A 52 0.00 15.89 9.61
C ALA A 52 -0.73 14.67 9.00
N LEU A 53 -1.97 14.84 8.52
CA LEU A 53 -2.74 13.80 7.85
C LEU A 53 -2.32 13.56 6.40
N GLY A 54 -1.51 14.44 5.80
CA GLY A 54 -1.08 14.31 4.41
C GLY A 54 -0.38 12.97 4.12
N THR A 55 0.58 12.60 4.98
CA THR A 55 1.32 11.34 4.88
C THR A 55 0.41 10.10 4.97
N PRO A 56 -0.43 9.92 6.02
CA PRO A 56 -1.33 8.77 6.09
C PRO A 56 -2.35 8.74 4.96
N ILE A 57 -2.83 9.90 4.45
CA ILE A 57 -3.75 9.94 3.30
C ILE A 57 -3.08 9.41 2.03
N VAL A 58 -1.85 9.83 1.73
CA VAL A 58 -1.09 9.34 0.57
C VAL A 58 -0.93 7.82 0.64
N LEU A 59 -0.52 7.32 1.80
CA LEU A 59 -0.31 5.88 2.01
C LEU A 59 -1.66 5.11 1.92
N LEU A 60 -2.74 5.65 2.49
CA LEU A 60 -4.07 5.02 2.41
C LEU A 60 -4.55 4.90 0.96
N VAL A 61 -4.45 5.97 0.17
CA VAL A 61 -4.80 5.95 -1.26
C VAL A 61 -3.93 4.93 -2.00
N GLY A 62 -2.62 4.88 -1.71
CA GLY A 62 -1.70 3.89 -2.26
C GLY A 62 -2.08 2.44 -1.93
N ALA A 63 -2.51 2.16 -0.69
CA ALA A 63 -2.95 0.84 -0.26
C ALA A 63 -4.27 0.41 -0.94
N ILE A 64 -5.24 1.33 -1.07
CA ILE A 64 -6.50 1.08 -1.77
C ILE A 64 -6.24 0.79 -3.24
N ALA A 65 -5.41 1.61 -3.92
CA ALA A 65 -5.07 1.39 -5.32
C ALA A 65 -4.34 0.06 -5.54
N ALA A 66 -3.46 -0.36 -4.62
CA ALA A 66 -2.82 -1.67 -4.66
C ALA A 66 -3.84 -2.82 -4.45
N SER A 67 -4.83 -2.64 -3.58
CA SER A 67 -5.90 -3.62 -3.36
C SER A 67 -6.80 -3.76 -4.60
N ILE A 68 -7.16 -2.64 -5.24
CA ILE A 68 -7.87 -2.65 -6.53
C ILE A 68 -7.05 -3.37 -7.59
N LYS A 69 -5.73 -3.10 -7.67
CA LYS A 69 -4.84 -3.79 -8.60
C LYS A 69 -4.78 -5.29 -8.33
N THR A 70 -4.71 -5.69 -7.06
CA THR A 70 -4.77 -7.10 -6.62
C THR A 70 -6.04 -7.76 -7.13
N TYR A 71 -7.20 -7.14 -6.93
CA TYR A 71 -8.48 -7.66 -7.43
C TYR A 71 -8.50 -7.78 -8.95
N LYS A 72 -8.02 -6.76 -9.67
CA LYS A 72 -7.93 -6.80 -11.14
C LYS A 72 -7.02 -7.91 -11.64
N VAL A 73 -5.87 -8.13 -10.99
CA VAL A 73 -4.93 -9.20 -11.34
C VAL A 73 -5.52 -10.58 -11.03
N TRP A 74 -6.20 -10.72 -9.88
CA TRP A 74 -6.92 -11.94 -9.53
C TRP A 74 -8.01 -12.27 -10.56
N ARG A 75 -8.84 -11.28 -10.94
CA ARG A 75 -9.86 -11.43 -11.99
C ARG A 75 -9.29 -11.83 -13.36
N ALA A 76 -8.03 -11.50 -13.62
CA ALA A 76 -7.33 -11.82 -14.87
C ALA A 76 -6.52 -13.14 -14.78
N GLY A 77 -6.59 -13.88 -13.67
CA GLY A 77 -5.82 -15.11 -13.47
C GLY A 77 -4.31 -14.90 -13.29
N GLY A 78 -3.88 -13.69 -12.96
CA GLY A 78 -2.47 -13.32 -12.81
C GLY A 78 -1.93 -13.48 -11.37
N THR A 79 -0.70 -13.04 -11.18
CA THR A 79 0.13 -13.16 -9.96
C THR A 79 -0.31 -12.20 -8.84
N TRP A 80 -1.52 -12.39 -8.32
CA TRP A 80 -2.17 -11.49 -7.35
C TRP A 80 -1.49 -11.41 -5.96
N PRO A 81 -0.83 -12.45 -5.39
CA PRO A 81 -0.26 -12.36 -4.04
C PRO A 81 0.82 -11.29 -3.90
N ILE A 82 1.58 -11.03 -4.98
CA ILE A 82 2.62 -10.00 -5.03
C ILE A 82 1.99 -8.61 -4.82
N TRP A 83 0.92 -8.32 -5.54
CA TRP A 83 0.20 -7.05 -5.41
C TRP A 83 -0.52 -6.92 -4.07
N GLN A 84 -0.99 -8.03 -3.52
CA GLN A 84 -1.58 -8.05 -2.18
C GLN A 84 -0.54 -7.69 -1.12
N GLY A 85 0.64 -8.30 -1.17
CA GLY A 85 1.76 -7.99 -0.27
C GLY A 85 2.19 -6.52 -0.36
N ALA A 86 2.24 -5.96 -1.57
CA ALA A 86 2.48 -4.53 -1.77
C ALA A 86 1.41 -3.65 -1.09
N GLY A 87 0.13 -4.01 -1.23
CA GLY A 87 -0.97 -3.32 -0.56
C GLY A 87 -0.86 -3.38 0.96
N TRP A 88 -0.55 -4.56 1.52
CA TRP A 88 -0.33 -4.73 2.96
C TRP A 88 0.82 -3.88 3.48
N LEU A 89 1.97 -3.89 2.79
CA LEU A 89 3.12 -3.08 3.20
C LEU A 89 2.78 -1.58 3.27
N VAL A 90 2.13 -1.06 2.23
CA VAL A 90 1.73 0.36 2.19
C VAL A 90 0.68 0.66 3.26
N LEU A 91 -0.26 -0.26 3.52
CA LEU A 91 -1.26 -0.12 4.59
C LEU A 91 -0.61 -0.11 5.99
N THR A 92 0.36 -1.00 6.24
CA THR A 92 1.11 -1.00 7.50
C THR A 92 1.89 0.30 7.68
N LEU A 93 2.54 0.81 6.63
CA LEU A 93 3.21 2.11 6.68
C LEU A 93 2.22 3.24 6.99
N MET A 94 1.00 3.19 6.44
CA MET A 94 -0.06 4.14 6.78
C MET A 94 -0.37 4.11 8.28
N LEU A 95 -0.57 2.92 8.86
CA LEU A 95 -0.86 2.79 10.29
C LEU A 95 0.29 3.30 11.16
N VAL A 96 1.54 3.00 10.79
CA VAL A 96 2.73 3.54 11.48
C VAL A 96 2.78 5.06 11.39
N SER A 97 2.41 5.64 10.25
CA SER A 97 2.41 7.10 10.09
C SER A 97 1.37 7.83 10.95
N LEU A 98 0.31 7.14 11.41
CA LEU A 98 -0.67 7.70 12.34
C LEU A 98 -0.13 7.92 13.76
N SER A 99 0.99 7.28 14.13
CA SER A 99 1.67 7.54 15.41
C SER A 99 2.47 8.85 15.41
N ILE A 100 2.70 9.44 14.24
CA ILE A 100 3.53 10.64 14.08
C ILE A 100 2.83 11.92 14.60
N PRO A 101 1.55 12.19 14.28
CA PRO A 101 0.82 13.32 14.83
C PRO A 101 0.76 13.33 16.37
N GLU A 102 0.72 12.16 17.02
CA GLU A 102 0.66 12.05 18.49
C GLU A 102 1.89 12.68 19.17
N MET A 103 3.08 12.52 18.58
CA MET A 103 4.30 13.21 19.01
C MET A 103 4.21 14.74 18.91
N ALA A 104 3.32 15.28 18.08
CA ALA A 104 3.13 16.72 17.93
C ALA A 104 2.14 17.30 18.95
N PHE A 105 1.18 16.50 19.44
CA PHE A 105 0.14 16.93 20.39
C PHE A 105 0.51 16.71 21.87
N SER A 106 1.52 15.89 22.18
CA SER A 106 1.91 15.57 23.57
C SER A 106 2.77 16.64 24.26
N ARG A 107 2.55 17.94 23.99
CA ARG A 107 3.24 19.04 24.68
C ARG A 107 2.50 19.50 25.92
#